data_AF-A0YCD6-F1
#
_entry.id   AF-A0YCD6-F1
#
_cell.length_a   1.000
_cell.length_b   1.000
_cell.length_c   1.000
_cell.angle_alpha   90.00
_cell.angle_beta   90.00
_cell.angle_gamma   90.00
#
_symmetry.space_group_name_H-M   'P 1'
#
loop_
_entity.id
_entity.type
_entity.pdbx_description
1 polymer ?
#
loop_
_entity_poly.entity_id
_entity_poly.type
_entity_poly.pdbx_seq_one_letter_code
_entity_poly.pdbx_strand_id
1 'polypeptide(L)'
;MKTEFLGKTLSGPFTIPSGIVTCSAPIIQAFFDAIPEVGVLTTKSIGPEPRLGYREPVLSQYAPGCFVNAVGLTNPGAEQAAVLMARLDIPEDRFLLISIFGGNVDEYVQVAKIMAPFADGLELNLSCPHAKGYGMAMGQDPDLVREITAAVKAAVTIPVIPKLTPNVPNIGEIAAAAVAGGADAICGVNTVGPGQYNSHGQAVLSNGMGGMSGKGVLPIALKCVDEISNAVDCPIIACGGISSADNVRSFQKAGAKIIGIGSALVGMTTAQIGDYFSALSSDLLADTEKAESLVRYDIDMSFDSVTLVKNEKICDDISILTFNKKVGVQAGEFVFLWIPGLGEKPFSALTDDPFSLVVINLGTFTKTLIDLEPGAEAYVRGPHGMPVNPPEGAKIMTVSGGTGLAAVYQLARDLGDEGPQCPEMFVGARSDDRLYFIDECKAISTLHIATDDGSRGYNGRVTDMLRERLQQLSANELENLYFYNCGPEPMVHAAIAVQKEFCGNHQIHSAIDYMTKCGVGICGACNAPDGRRLCVDGPFL
;
A
#
# COMPACT_ATOMS: atom_id res chain seq x y z
N MET A 1 -4.15 22.61 15.09
CA MET A 1 -4.58 23.96 14.65
C MET A 1 -5.96 23.81 14.00
N LYS A 2 -7.00 24.48 14.49
CA LYS A 2 -8.33 24.35 13.87
C LYS A 2 -8.40 25.12 12.54
N THR A 3 -9.06 24.55 11.53
CA THR A 3 -9.11 25.12 10.17
C THR A 3 -10.53 25.13 9.63
N GLU A 4 -11.06 26.29 9.25
CA GLU A 4 -12.38 26.38 8.61
C GLU A 4 -12.30 25.95 7.15
N PHE A 5 -13.11 24.99 6.71
CA PHE A 5 -13.14 24.55 5.32
C PHE A 5 -14.55 24.12 4.92
N LEU A 6 -15.10 24.77 3.89
CA LEU A 6 -16.41 24.43 3.29
C LEU A 6 -17.54 24.21 4.31
N GLY A 7 -17.59 25.06 5.34
CA GLY A 7 -18.63 25.02 6.37
C GLY A 7 -18.35 24.10 7.57
N LYS A 8 -17.18 23.48 7.64
CA LYS A 8 -16.72 22.70 8.80
C LYS A 8 -15.49 23.29 9.47
N THR A 9 -15.43 23.18 10.80
CA THR A 9 -14.21 23.41 11.58
C THR A 9 -13.42 22.11 11.69
N LEU A 10 -12.34 22.00 10.91
CA LEU A 10 -11.48 20.82 10.88
C LEU A 10 -10.44 20.83 12.00
N SER A 11 -10.03 19.65 12.41
CA SER A 11 -8.97 19.41 13.41
C SER A 11 -7.57 19.90 13.01
N GLY A 12 -7.31 19.92 11.70
CA GLY A 12 -6.04 20.33 11.13
C GLY A 12 -6.12 20.72 9.65
N PRO A 13 -5.13 21.48 9.14
CA PRO A 13 -5.14 21.99 7.77
C PRO A 13 -4.62 20.97 6.74
N PHE A 14 -4.33 19.74 7.14
CA PHE A 14 -3.67 18.78 6.26
C PHE A 14 -4.66 17.84 5.57
N THR A 15 -4.24 17.40 4.38
CA THR A 15 -4.85 16.28 3.68
C THR A 15 -3.80 15.27 3.24
N ILE A 16 -4.24 14.03 3.06
CA ILE A 16 -3.50 13.06 2.27
C ILE A 16 -4.13 13.06 0.87
N PRO A 17 -3.37 13.40 -0.20
CA PRO A 17 -3.89 13.52 -1.55
C PRO A 17 -4.47 12.20 -2.06
N SER A 18 -5.48 12.27 -2.93
CA SER A 18 -6.10 11.10 -3.54
C SER A 18 -5.10 10.07 -4.05
N GLY A 19 -5.29 8.83 -3.62
CA GLY A 19 -4.52 7.68 -4.09
C GLY A 19 -3.15 7.50 -3.48
N ILE A 20 -2.89 8.19 -2.38
CA ILE A 20 -1.74 8.05 -1.51
C ILE A 20 -2.24 7.55 -0.15
N VAL A 21 -1.73 6.42 0.35
CA VAL A 21 -2.02 5.79 1.65
C VAL A 21 -3.50 5.43 1.88
N THR A 22 -4.39 6.42 1.93
CA THR A 22 -5.84 6.36 2.23
C THR A 22 -6.67 5.77 1.08
N CYS A 23 -6.25 4.61 0.57
CA CYS A 23 -6.82 3.97 -0.62
C CYS A 23 -7.90 2.92 -0.30
N SER A 24 -8.12 2.60 0.97
CA SER A 24 -9.15 1.64 1.42
C SER A 24 -9.80 2.08 2.72
N ALA A 25 -11.02 1.63 2.96
CA ALA A 25 -11.80 2.00 4.14
C ALA A 25 -11.08 1.69 5.47
N PRO A 26 -10.40 0.53 5.66
CA PRO A 26 -9.65 0.27 6.88
C PRO A 26 -8.53 1.31 7.15
N ILE A 27 -7.78 1.69 6.11
CA ILE A 27 -6.74 2.73 6.26
C ILE A 27 -7.38 4.07 6.61
N ILE A 28 -8.48 4.43 5.93
CA ILE A 28 -9.19 5.69 6.19
C ILE A 28 -9.65 5.77 7.65
N GLN A 29 -10.26 4.70 8.17
CA GLN A 29 -10.69 4.64 9.58
C GLN A 29 -9.50 4.79 10.54
N ALA A 30 -8.45 3.99 10.34
CA ALA A 30 -7.26 4.05 11.19
C ALA A 30 -6.62 5.45 11.21
N PHE A 31 -6.67 6.17 10.09
CA PHE A 31 -6.15 7.53 10.00
C PHE A 31 -7.05 8.56 10.69
N PHE A 32 -8.38 8.42 10.60
CA PHE A 32 -9.29 9.28 11.37
C PHE A 32 -9.07 9.13 12.88
N ASP A 33 -8.87 7.89 13.34
CA ASP A 33 -8.72 7.55 14.74
C ASP A 33 -7.37 8.03 15.31
N ALA A 34 -6.28 7.91 14.54
CA ALA A 34 -4.92 8.06 15.06
C ALA A 34 -4.23 9.40 14.73
N ILE A 35 -4.64 10.12 13.68
CA ILE A 35 -3.86 11.27 13.15
C ILE A 35 -4.74 12.52 13.05
N PRO A 36 -4.97 13.24 14.16
CA PRO A 36 -5.91 14.37 14.20
C PRO A 36 -5.47 15.57 13.38
N GLU A 37 -4.18 15.71 13.05
CA GLU A 37 -3.69 16.79 12.22
C GLU A 37 -4.21 16.72 10.77
N VAL A 38 -4.61 15.54 10.29
CA VAL A 38 -5.18 15.35 8.96
C VAL A 38 -6.69 15.57 9.02
N GLY A 39 -7.10 16.83 8.84
CA GLY A 39 -8.50 17.23 8.87
C GLY A 39 -9.30 16.79 7.64
N VAL A 40 -8.64 16.56 6.50
CA VAL A 40 -9.28 16.09 5.25
C VAL A 40 -8.66 14.77 4.81
N LEU A 41 -9.42 13.69 4.72
CA LEU A 41 -8.96 12.45 4.10
C LEU A 41 -9.51 12.33 2.69
N THR A 42 -8.62 12.24 1.70
CA THR A 42 -9.01 12.06 0.31
C THR A 42 -8.91 10.60 -0.08
N THR A 43 -9.99 10.02 -0.60
CA THR A 43 -9.98 8.61 -1.03
C THR A 43 -9.19 8.41 -2.33
N LYS A 44 -8.91 7.16 -2.69
CA LYS A 44 -8.56 6.83 -4.08
C LYS A 44 -9.71 7.20 -5.01
N SER A 45 -9.39 7.70 -6.22
CA SER A 45 -10.41 7.99 -7.23
C SER A 45 -11.23 6.75 -7.59
N ILE A 46 -12.55 6.83 -7.40
CA ILE A 46 -13.53 5.77 -7.68
C ILE A 46 -14.21 6.02 -9.02
N GLY A 47 -14.37 4.96 -9.80
CA GLY A 47 -15.05 5.01 -11.10
C GLY A 47 -16.36 4.23 -11.09
N PRO A 48 -17.08 4.17 -12.21
CA PRO A 48 -18.33 3.42 -12.30
C PRO A 48 -18.09 1.92 -12.03
N GLU A 49 -17.07 1.35 -12.68
CA GLU A 49 -16.77 -0.07 -12.65
C GLU A 49 -15.44 -0.39 -11.93
N PRO A 50 -15.30 -1.61 -11.38
CA PRO A 50 -14.05 -2.07 -10.79
C PRO A 50 -12.88 -2.02 -11.77
N ARG A 51 -11.72 -1.57 -11.29
CA ARG A 51 -10.45 -1.58 -12.04
C ARG A 51 -9.34 -2.19 -11.21
N LEU A 52 -8.63 -3.17 -11.78
CA LEU A 52 -7.43 -3.75 -11.19
C LEU A 52 -6.22 -2.82 -11.26
N GLY A 53 -6.22 -1.89 -12.23
CA GLY A 53 -5.08 -1.04 -12.55
C GLY A 53 -3.95 -1.76 -13.29
N TYR A 54 -2.79 -1.13 -13.36
CA TYR A 54 -1.61 -1.71 -14.00
C TYR A 54 -0.98 -2.80 -13.12
N ARG A 55 -0.24 -3.71 -13.77
CA ARG A 55 0.62 -4.69 -13.10
C ARG A 55 1.86 -4.02 -12.53
N GLU A 56 2.49 -4.65 -11.56
CA GLU A 56 3.72 -4.18 -10.92
C GLU A 56 4.93 -4.31 -11.87
N PRO A 57 5.95 -3.44 -11.77
CA PRO A 57 6.08 -2.30 -10.85
C PRO A 57 5.17 -1.12 -11.24
N VAL A 58 4.56 -0.48 -10.22
CA VAL A 58 3.65 0.67 -10.39
C VAL A 58 4.20 1.98 -9.83
N LEU A 59 5.36 1.94 -9.19
CA LEU A 59 6.03 3.07 -8.56
C LEU A 59 7.54 2.84 -8.57
N SER A 60 8.32 3.87 -8.84
CA SER A 60 9.78 3.85 -8.69
C SER A 60 10.30 5.23 -8.32
N GLN A 61 11.50 5.27 -7.73
CA GLN A 61 12.21 6.50 -7.41
C GLN A 61 13.29 6.75 -8.48
N TYR A 62 13.22 7.91 -9.15
CA TYR A 62 14.19 8.28 -10.21
C TYR A 62 15.29 9.21 -9.70
N ALA A 63 15.10 9.84 -8.55
CA ALA A 63 16.05 10.65 -7.81
C ALA A 63 15.58 10.75 -6.34
N PRO A 64 16.46 11.09 -5.37
CA PRO A 64 16.07 11.26 -3.97
C PRO A 64 14.80 12.10 -3.80
N GLY A 65 13.78 11.51 -3.16
CA GLY A 65 12.49 12.16 -2.93
C GLY A 65 11.60 12.36 -4.16
N CYS A 66 11.97 11.82 -5.31
CA CYS A 66 11.32 12.08 -6.59
C CYS A 66 10.85 10.77 -7.26
N PHE A 67 9.56 10.68 -7.55
CA PHE A 67 8.92 9.41 -7.88
C PHE A 67 8.19 9.47 -9.22
N VAL A 68 8.14 8.32 -9.90
CA VAL A 68 7.29 8.10 -11.08
C VAL A 68 6.31 6.97 -10.80
N ASN A 69 5.03 7.16 -11.13
CA ASN A 69 3.98 6.20 -10.79
C ASN A 69 2.98 5.93 -11.93
N ALA A 70 2.53 4.68 -12.03
CA ALA A 70 1.49 4.22 -12.93
C ALA A 70 0.62 3.17 -12.23
N VAL A 71 -0.30 3.62 -11.36
CA VAL A 71 -1.19 2.70 -10.62
C VAL A 71 -2.39 2.25 -11.46
N GLY A 72 -2.88 3.10 -12.37
CA GLY A 72 -3.97 2.75 -13.31
C GLY A 72 -5.38 2.82 -12.72
N LEU A 73 -5.64 3.77 -11.81
CA LEU A 73 -6.97 3.98 -11.20
C LEU A 73 -7.57 2.72 -10.56
N THR A 74 -6.74 1.93 -9.85
CA THR A 74 -7.22 0.75 -9.11
C THR A 74 -8.30 1.15 -8.11
N ASN A 75 -9.50 0.60 -8.26
CA ASN A 75 -10.65 0.92 -7.42
C ASN A 75 -11.72 -0.20 -7.50
N PRO A 76 -12.59 -0.37 -6.49
CA PRO A 76 -13.57 -1.45 -6.46
C PRO A 76 -14.85 -1.16 -7.27
N GLY A 77 -14.95 -0.01 -7.95
CA GLY A 77 -16.19 0.47 -8.55
C GLY A 77 -17.10 1.17 -7.53
N ALA A 78 -18.02 2.00 -8.02
CA ALA A 78 -18.84 2.88 -7.17
C ALA A 78 -19.75 2.10 -6.21
N GLU A 79 -20.40 1.03 -6.67
CA GLU A 79 -21.33 0.24 -5.84
C GLU A 79 -20.63 -0.42 -4.66
N GLN A 80 -19.51 -1.12 -4.91
CA GLN A 80 -18.75 -1.75 -3.84
C GLN A 80 -18.05 -0.70 -2.95
N ALA A 81 -17.62 0.43 -3.51
CA ALA A 81 -17.09 1.54 -2.71
C ALA A 81 -18.15 2.07 -1.74
N ALA A 82 -19.40 2.23 -2.15
CA ALA A 82 -20.50 2.70 -1.29
C ALA A 82 -20.67 1.77 -0.07
N VAL A 83 -20.67 0.46 -0.30
CA VAL A 83 -20.77 -0.54 0.78
C VAL A 83 -19.60 -0.43 1.78
N LEU A 84 -18.40 -0.11 1.30
CA LEU A 84 -17.22 0.06 2.15
C LEU A 84 -17.25 1.39 2.91
N MET A 85 -17.62 2.49 2.25
CA MET A 85 -17.69 3.83 2.86
C MET A 85 -18.80 3.95 3.89
N ALA A 86 -19.91 3.23 3.71
CA ALA A 86 -21.00 3.15 4.69
C ALA A 86 -20.59 2.60 6.06
N ARG A 87 -19.40 2.00 6.18
CA ARG A 87 -18.86 1.43 7.43
C ARG A 87 -17.92 2.38 8.16
N LEU A 88 -17.58 3.53 7.57
CA LEU A 88 -16.70 4.51 8.20
C LEU A 88 -17.46 5.25 9.30
N ASP A 89 -16.80 5.40 10.44
CA ASP A 89 -17.19 6.35 11.47
C ASP A 89 -16.34 7.61 11.29
N ILE A 90 -16.97 8.68 10.82
CA ILE A 90 -16.30 9.93 10.43
C ILE A 90 -16.50 10.94 11.57
N PRO A 91 -15.43 11.34 12.29
CA PRO A 91 -15.55 12.34 13.34
C PRO A 91 -16.05 13.69 12.78
N GLU A 92 -16.82 14.44 13.58
CA GLU A 92 -17.43 15.71 13.14
C GLU A 92 -16.41 16.77 12.69
N ASP A 93 -15.21 16.75 13.27
CA ASP A 93 -14.09 17.63 12.98
C ASP A 93 -13.18 17.11 11.84
N ARG A 94 -13.68 16.15 11.06
CA ARG A 94 -13.04 15.61 9.86
C ARG A 94 -13.90 15.84 8.61
N PHE A 95 -13.22 15.82 7.47
CA PHE A 95 -13.82 15.97 6.15
C PHE A 95 -13.43 14.78 5.26
N LEU A 96 -14.39 13.94 4.90
CA LEU A 96 -14.17 12.86 3.93
C LEU A 96 -14.38 13.38 2.51
N LEU A 97 -13.27 13.52 1.78
CA LEU A 97 -13.26 13.94 0.38
C LEU A 97 -13.19 12.71 -0.53
N ILE A 98 -14.31 12.32 -1.13
CA ILE A 98 -14.33 11.16 -2.04
C ILE A 98 -13.89 11.60 -3.43
N SER A 99 -12.74 11.10 -3.87
CA SER A 99 -12.25 11.33 -5.23
C SER A 99 -12.99 10.43 -6.22
N ILE A 100 -13.43 10.98 -7.34
CA ILE A 100 -14.16 10.27 -8.39
C ILE A 100 -13.57 10.53 -9.78
N PHE A 101 -13.77 9.59 -10.71
CA PHE A 101 -13.45 9.77 -12.12
C PHE A 101 -14.51 9.13 -13.03
N GLY A 102 -14.60 9.61 -14.26
CA GLY A 102 -15.45 9.07 -15.32
C GLY A 102 -14.79 9.18 -16.69
N GLY A 103 -15.26 8.38 -17.65
CA GLY A 103 -14.86 8.44 -19.06
C GLY A 103 -15.62 9.49 -19.87
N ASN A 104 -16.68 10.08 -19.31
CA ASN A 104 -17.51 11.14 -19.88
C ASN A 104 -18.35 11.79 -18.77
N VAL A 105 -19.09 12.86 -19.10
CA VAL A 105 -19.94 13.62 -18.17
C VAL A 105 -20.95 12.73 -17.44
N ASP A 106 -21.63 11.82 -18.16
CA ASP A 106 -22.66 10.95 -17.58
C ASP A 106 -22.07 10.01 -16.52
N GLU A 107 -20.89 9.43 -16.78
CA GLU A 107 -20.18 8.60 -15.82
C GLU A 107 -19.77 9.38 -14.56
N TYR A 108 -19.31 10.63 -14.70
CA TYR A 108 -19.02 11.47 -13.53
C TYR A 108 -20.28 11.71 -12.69
N VAL A 109 -21.41 12.04 -13.34
CA VAL A 109 -22.69 12.27 -12.65
C VAL A 109 -23.21 10.99 -11.99
N GLN A 110 -23.08 9.83 -12.64
CA GLN A 110 -23.45 8.54 -12.09
C GLN A 110 -22.68 8.25 -10.81
N VAL A 111 -21.35 8.31 -10.85
CA VAL A 111 -20.51 8.02 -9.68
C VAL A 111 -20.74 9.04 -8.58
N ALA A 112 -20.90 10.33 -8.92
CA ALA A 112 -21.18 11.38 -7.95
C ALA A 112 -22.46 11.12 -7.16
N LYS A 113 -23.55 10.69 -7.80
CA LYS A 113 -24.82 10.36 -7.13
C LYS A 113 -24.69 9.20 -6.15
N ILE A 114 -23.89 8.19 -6.50
CA ILE A 114 -23.68 7.01 -5.64
C ILE A 114 -22.80 7.37 -4.43
N MET A 115 -21.77 8.20 -4.63
CA MET A 115 -20.79 8.54 -3.60
C MET A 115 -21.23 9.67 -2.67
N ALA A 116 -22.03 10.64 -3.15
CA ALA A 116 -22.41 11.81 -2.37
C ALA A 116 -23.05 11.52 -1.00
N PRO A 117 -23.87 10.48 -0.81
CA PRO A 117 -24.42 10.16 0.51
C PRO A 117 -23.39 9.78 1.58
N PHE A 118 -22.15 9.45 1.17
CA PHE A 118 -21.07 8.98 2.05
C PHE A 118 -19.92 9.97 2.15
N ALA A 119 -20.02 11.16 1.53
CA ALA A 119 -18.93 12.11 1.43
C ALA A 119 -19.34 13.48 2.00
N ASP A 120 -18.35 14.19 2.55
CA ASP A 120 -18.50 15.62 2.85
C ASP A 120 -18.28 16.49 1.61
N GLY A 121 -17.57 15.96 0.62
CA GLY A 121 -17.36 16.59 -0.68
C GLY A 121 -16.82 15.59 -1.70
N LEU A 122 -16.91 15.96 -2.98
CA LEU A 122 -16.39 15.16 -4.09
C LEU A 122 -15.19 15.84 -4.74
N GLU A 123 -14.08 15.11 -4.89
CA GLU A 123 -12.95 15.56 -5.71
C GLU A 123 -13.11 15.02 -7.13
N LEU A 124 -13.11 15.89 -8.15
CA LEU A 124 -13.17 15.44 -9.55
C LEU A 124 -11.74 15.24 -10.07
N ASN A 125 -11.33 13.98 -10.24
CA ASN A 125 -10.06 13.69 -10.88
C ASN A 125 -10.21 13.79 -12.40
N LEU A 126 -9.79 14.93 -12.98
CA LEU A 126 -9.93 15.26 -14.41
C LEU A 126 -8.73 14.81 -15.26
N SER A 127 -7.79 14.06 -14.70
CA SER A 127 -6.55 13.64 -15.40
C SER A 127 -6.73 12.44 -16.35
N CYS A 128 -7.94 11.90 -16.49
CA CYS A 128 -8.17 10.69 -17.28
C CYS A 128 -7.97 10.95 -18.80
N PRO A 129 -7.08 10.21 -19.48
CA PRO A 129 -6.75 10.42 -20.89
C PRO A 129 -7.71 9.68 -21.86
N HIS A 130 -8.84 9.16 -21.39
CA HIS A 130 -9.70 8.26 -22.18
C HIS A 130 -11.09 8.86 -22.51
N ALA A 131 -11.17 10.17 -22.67
CA ALA A 131 -12.31 10.78 -23.34
C ALA A 131 -12.24 10.44 -24.83
N LYS A 132 -13.30 9.83 -25.37
CA LYS A 132 -13.43 9.61 -26.83
C LYS A 132 -13.38 10.98 -27.53
N GLY A 133 -12.30 11.28 -28.27
CA GLY A 133 -12.31 12.42 -29.19
C GLY A 133 -10.96 13.01 -29.58
N TYR A 134 -10.02 13.25 -28.66
CA TYR A 134 -8.90 14.15 -28.98
C TYR A 134 -7.52 13.84 -28.37
N GLY A 135 -7.33 12.71 -27.69
CA GLY A 135 -6.01 12.34 -27.17
C GLY A 135 -5.44 13.28 -26.09
N MET A 136 -6.20 14.30 -25.67
CA MET A 136 -5.89 15.18 -24.54
C MET A 136 -6.63 14.70 -23.28
N ALA A 137 -6.00 14.88 -22.11
CA ALA A 137 -6.67 14.66 -20.83
C ALA A 137 -7.79 15.70 -20.64
N MET A 138 -8.96 15.29 -20.11
CA MET A 138 -10.13 16.17 -19.94
C MET A 138 -9.80 17.46 -19.18
N GLY A 139 -8.91 17.36 -18.18
CA GLY A 139 -8.46 18.48 -17.37
C GLY A 139 -7.58 19.51 -18.07
N GLN A 140 -7.31 19.37 -19.38
CA GLN A 140 -6.58 20.34 -20.19
C GLN A 140 -7.50 21.24 -21.03
N ASP A 141 -8.79 20.92 -21.10
CA ASP A 141 -9.79 21.68 -21.87
C ASP A 141 -10.70 22.47 -20.90
N PRO A 142 -10.61 23.81 -20.84
CA PRO A 142 -11.43 24.62 -19.96
C PRO A 142 -12.94 24.39 -20.14
N ASP A 143 -13.42 24.23 -21.38
CA ASP A 143 -14.86 24.07 -21.64
C ASP A 143 -15.37 22.74 -21.08
N LEU A 144 -14.60 21.66 -21.27
CA LEU A 144 -14.94 20.35 -20.75
C LEU A 144 -14.84 20.31 -19.21
N VAL A 145 -13.85 20.99 -18.61
CA VAL A 145 -13.75 21.14 -17.15
C VAL A 145 -14.99 21.84 -16.59
N ARG A 146 -15.43 22.94 -17.22
CA ARG A 146 -16.65 23.65 -16.84
C ARG A 146 -17.88 22.76 -16.97
N GLU A 147 -18.02 22.05 -18.09
CA GLU A 147 -19.16 21.18 -18.37
C GLU A 147 -19.28 20.06 -17.33
N ILE A 148 -18.20 19.31 -17.09
CA ILE A 148 -18.18 18.22 -16.11
C ILE A 148 -18.49 18.77 -14.71
N THR A 149 -17.87 19.88 -14.33
CA THR A 149 -18.08 20.49 -13.00
C THR A 149 -19.53 20.92 -12.82
N ALA A 150 -20.13 21.59 -13.82
CA ALA A 150 -21.52 22.02 -13.78
C ALA A 150 -22.49 20.85 -13.71
N ALA A 151 -22.26 19.79 -14.49
CA ALA A 151 -23.10 18.61 -14.48
C ALA A 151 -23.07 17.89 -13.13
N VAL A 152 -21.90 17.72 -12.52
CA VAL A 152 -21.78 17.12 -11.18
C VAL A 152 -22.40 18.03 -10.13
N LYS A 153 -22.12 19.35 -10.17
CA LYS A 153 -22.67 20.32 -9.22
C LYS A 153 -24.20 20.37 -9.26
N ALA A 154 -24.82 20.20 -10.43
CA ALA A 154 -26.27 20.09 -10.57
C ALA A 154 -26.85 18.77 -10.03
N ALA A 155 -26.03 17.71 -9.92
CA ALA A 155 -26.45 16.39 -9.51
C ALA A 155 -26.35 16.12 -8.00
N VAL A 156 -25.59 16.93 -7.26
CA VAL A 156 -25.32 16.73 -5.82
C VAL A 156 -25.45 18.04 -5.04
N THR A 157 -25.73 17.94 -3.74
CA THR A 157 -25.83 19.10 -2.83
C THR A 157 -24.54 19.37 -2.07
N ILE A 158 -23.67 18.38 -1.95
CA ILE A 158 -22.37 18.50 -1.27
C ILE A 158 -21.36 19.25 -2.15
N PRO A 159 -20.29 19.80 -1.56
CA PRO A 159 -19.21 20.46 -2.30
C PRO A 159 -18.56 19.62 -3.41
N VAL A 160 -18.18 20.29 -4.50
CA VAL A 160 -17.49 19.73 -5.67
C VAL A 160 -16.15 20.44 -5.86
N ILE A 161 -15.07 19.67 -5.88
CA ILE A 161 -13.68 20.15 -5.88
C ILE A 161 -12.92 19.54 -7.07
N PRO A 162 -12.83 20.22 -8.23
CA PRO A 162 -12.01 19.76 -9.34
C PRO A 162 -10.52 19.70 -9.00
N LYS A 163 -9.87 18.57 -9.31
CA LYS A 163 -8.41 18.39 -9.16
C LYS A 163 -7.70 18.64 -10.48
N LEU A 164 -6.93 19.71 -10.51
CA LEU A 164 -6.31 20.22 -11.73
C LEU A 164 -4.95 19.56 -12.02
N THR A 165 -4.64 19.40 -13.30
CA THR A 165 -3.35 18.93 -13.77
C THR A 165 -2.42 20.13 -14.04
N PRO A 166 -1.12 20.03 -13.71
CA PRO A 166 -0.16 21.09 -14.04
C PRO A 166 0.31 21.02 -15.51
N ASN A 167 -0.12 20.01 -16.27
CA ASN A 167 0.31 19.77 -17.64
C ASN A 167 -0.53 20.59 -18.64
N VAL A 168 -0.61 21.90 -18.39
CA VAL A 168 -1.35 22.88 -19.19
C VAL A 168 -0.54 24.16 -19.35
N PRO A 169 -0.76 24.95 -20.42
CA PRO A 169 -0.08 26.23 -20.59
C PRO A 169 -0.44 27.27 -19.52
N ASN A 170 -1.70 27.28 -19.07
CA ASN A 170 -2.22 28.20 -18.06
C ASN A 170 -3.23 27.49 -17.16
N ILE A 171 -2.84 27.19 -15.92
CA ILE A 171 -3.71 26.49 -14.97
C ILE A 171 -4.78 27.41 -14.36
N GLY A 172 -4.53 28.72 -14.32
CA GLY A 172 -5.51 29.71 -13.86
C GLY A 172 -6.76 29.75 -14.73
N GLU A 173 -6.62 29.58 -16.05
CA GLU A 173 -7.75 29.47 -16.98
C GLU A 173 -8.62 28.25 -16.68
N ILE A 174 -7.99 27.10 -16.43
CA ILE A 174 -8.69 25.86 -16.06
C ILE A 174 -9.42 26.03 -14.71
N ALA A 175 -8.78 26.69 -13.73
CA ALA A 175 -9.39 26.98 -12.44
C ALA A 175 -10.61 27.90 -12.57
N ALA A 176 -10.49 28.98 -13.36
CA ALA A 176 -11.61 29.89 -13.62
C ALA A 176 -12.78 29.17 -14.30
N ALA A 177 -12.49 28.25 -15.23
CA ALA A 177 -13.51 27.45 -15.88
C ALA A 177 -14.21 26.47 -14.92
N ALA A 178 -13.45 25.81 -14.03
CA ALA A 178 -14.00 24.99 -12.95
C ALA A 178 -14.94 25.80 -12.03
N VAL A 179 -14.54 27.00 -11.60
CA VAL A 179 -15.37 27.89 -10.79
C VAL A 179 -16.60 28.39 -11.55
N ALA A 180 -16.47 28.71 -12.84
CA ALA A 180 -17.62 29.03 -13.69
C ALA A 180 -18.61 27.86 -13.84
N GLY A 181 -18.13 26.61 -13.68
CA GLY A 181 -18.95 25.41 -13.56
C GLY A 181 -19.54 25.18 -12.17
N GLY A 182 -19.24 26.03 -11.18
CA GLY A 182 -19.78 25.94 -9.82
C GLY A 182 -18.91 25.14 -8.84
N ALA A 183 -17.61 25.00 -9.10
CA ALA A 183 -16.67 24.45 -8.11
C ALA A 183 -16.70 25.24 -6.80
N ASP A 184 -16.74 24.54 -5.66
CA ASP A 184 -16.72 25.15 -4.33
C ASP A 184 -15.30 25.40 -3.80
N ALA A 185 -14.33 24.65 -4.33
CA ALA A 185 -12.90 24.77 -4.07
C ALA A 185 -12.11 24.17 -5.24
N ILE A 186 -10.81 24.42 -5.29
CA ILE A 186 -9.89 23.85 -6.28
C ILE A 186 -8.83 22.99 -5.59
N CYS A 187 -8.56 21.80 -6.12
CA CYS A 187 -7.43 20.97 -5.68
C CYS A 187 -6.31 21.03 -6.73
N GLY A 188 -5.09 21.39 -6.33
CA GLY A 188 -4.00 21.62 -7.26
C GLY A 188 -2.63 21.32 -6.61
N VAL A 189 -1.74 20.51 -7.18
CA VAL A 189 -1.81 19.91 -8.51
C VAL A 189 -1.73 18.39 -8.46
N ASN A 190 -2.26 17.77 -9.51
CA ASN A 190 -1.98 16.38 -9.84
C ASN A 190 -0.52 16.21 -10.31
N THR A 191 -0.10 14.98 -10.60
CA THR A 191 1.27 14.68 -11.04
C THR A 191 1.69 15.42 -12.32
N VAL A 192 2.98 15.73 -12.42
CA VAL A 192 3.62 16.33 -13.60
C VAL A 192 3.98 15.23 -14.61
N GLY A 193 4.07 15.56 -15.90
CA GLY A 193 4.61 14.67 -16.92
C GLY A 193 3.55 14.21 -17.93
N PRO A 194 3.60 12.95 -18.41
CA PRO A 194 4.32 11.79 -17.84
C PRO A 194 5.84 11.77 -18.08
N GLY A 195 6.56 11.05 -17.21
CA GLY A 195 7.99 10.74 -17.34
C GLY A 195 8.27 9.24 -17.45
N GLN A 196 9.50 8.88 -17.81
CA GLN A 196 10.00 7.51 -17.90
C GLN A 196 11.24 7.35 -17.01
N TYR A 197 11.36 6.19 -16.36
CA TYR A 197 12.57 5.79 -15.64
C TYR A 197 12.94 4.35 -16.01
N ASN A 198 14.23 4.14 -16.29
CA ASN A 198 14.76 2.85 -16.70
C ASN A 198 15.76 2.34 -15.66
N SER A 199 15.73 1.04 -15.40
CA SER A 199 16.75 0.32 -14.64
C SER A 199 17.21 -0.87 -15.48
N HIS A 200 18.51 -1.14 -15.50
CA HIS A 200 19.10 -2.23 -16.30
C HIS A 200 18.66 -2.21 -17.77
N GLY A 201 18.56 -1.01 -18.35
CA GLY A 201 18.17 -0.81 -19.76
C GLY A 201 16.68 -1.01 -20.06
N GLN A 202 15.84 -1.24 -19.05
CA GLN A 202 14.42 -1.56 -19.20
C GLN A 202 13.55 -0.57 -18.42
N ALA A 203 12.38 -0.23 -18.96
CA ALA A 203 11.43 0.61 -18.25
C ALA A 203 10.96 -0.08 -16.96
N VAL A 204 11.04 0.63 -15.83
CA VAL A 204 10.65 0.05 -14.53
C VAL A 204 9.14 -0.09 -14.44
N LEU A 205 8.39 0.94 -14.85
CA LEU A 205 6.94 0.89 -14.83
C LEU A 205 6.43 -0.08 -15.89
N SER A 206 5.50 -0.96 -15.51
CA SER A 206 4.95 -1.98 -16.43
C SER A 206 4.24 -1.37 -17.65
N ASN A 207 3.72 -0.15 -17.51
CA ASN A 207 3.11 0.63 -18.61
C ASN A 207 4.10 1.59 -19.30
N GLY A 208 5.40 1.49 -18.97
CA GLY A 208 6.48 2.31 -19.55
C GLY A 208 6.65 3.68 -18.92
N MET A 209 5.56 4.46 -18.81
CA MET A 209 5.58 5.86 -18.36
C MET A 209 4.56 6.13 -17.25
N GLY A 210 4.80 7.17 -16.46
CA GLY A 210 3.95 7.51 -15.31
C GLY A 210 4.01 8.98 -14.92
N GLY A 211 3.10 9.36 -14.02
CA GLY A 211 3.08 10.69 -13.42
C GLY A 211 4.27 10.88 -12.48
N MET A 212 4.84 12.08 -12.47
CA MET A 212 5.96 12.47 -11.63
C MET A 212 5.47 13.22 -10.39
N SER A 213 6.04 12.90 -9.23
CA SER A 213 5.70 13.50 -7.95
C SER A 213 6.92 13.62 -7.03
N GLY A 214 6.72 14.17 -5.82
CA GLY A 214 7.78 14.34 -4.83
C GLY A 214 8.52 15.66 -4.95
N LYS A 215 9.71 15.75 -4.36
CA LYS A 215 10.45 17.03 -4.21
C LYS A 215 10.71 17.70 -5.56
N GLY A 216 10.92 16.91 -6.61
CA GLY A 216 11.14 17.40 -7.97
C GLY A 216 9.99 18.21 -8.58
N VAL A 217 8.76 18.08 -8.07
CA VAL A 217 7.60 18.85 -8.58
C VAL A 217 7.24 20.06 -7.71
N LEU A 218 7.90 20.24 -6.56
CA LEU A 218 7.58 21.30 -5.59
C LEU A 218 7.54 22.71 -6.19
N PRO A 219 8.54 23.17 -6.99
CA PRO A 219 8.51 24.52 -7.56
C PRO A 219 7.38 24.72 -8.58
N ILE A 220 7.06 23.67 -9.36
CA ILE A 220 5.97 23.69 -10.34
C ILE A 220 4.64 23.81 -9.61
N ALA A 221 4.43 22.98 -8.58
CA ALA A 221 3.21 23.00 -7.77
C ALA A 221 3.00 24.36 -7.08
N LEU A 222 4.06 24.96 -6.52
CA LEU A 222 3.95 26.27 -5.87
C LEU A 222 3.56 27.37 -6.87
N LYS A 223 4.20 27.38 -8.04
CA LYS A 223 3.83 28.29 -9.14
C LYS A 223 2.36 28.11 -9.55
N CYS A 224 1.92 26.86 -9.74
CA CYS A 224 0.55 26.58 -10.13
C CYS A 224 -0.47 27.03 -9.07
N VAL A 225 -0.18 26.86 -7.78
CA VAL A 225 -1.08 27.31 -6.71
C VAL A 225 -1.18 28.82 -6.68
N ASP A 226 -0.08 29.55 -6.89
CA ASP A 226 -0.08 31.01 -7.03
C ASP A 226 -0.88 31.48 -8.26
N GLU A 227 -0.76 30.78 -9.40
CA GLU A 227 -1.57 31.08 -10.59
C GLU A 227 -3.07 30.81 -10.38
N ILE A 228 -3.41 29.74 -9.65
CA ILE A 228 -4.81 29.43 -9.29
C ILE A 228 -5.36 30.51 -8.36
N SER A 229 -4.62 30.89 -7.31
CA SER A 229 -5.11 31.86 -6.32
C SER A 229 -5.30 33.28 -6.89
N ASN A 230 -4.51 33.64 -7.91
CA ASN A 230 -4.72 34.89 -8.65
C ASN A 230 -5.92 34.84 -9.61
N ALA A 231 -6.42 33.65 -9.96
CA ALA A 231 -7.51 33.48 -10.92
C ALA A 231 -8.88 33.28 -10.27
N VAL A 232 -8.95 32.79 -9.02
CA VAL A 232 -10.21 32.46 -8.33
C VAL A 232 -10.17 32.78 -6.83
N ASP A 233 -11.33 33.09 -6.25
CA ASP A 233 -11.48 33.43 -4.83
C ASP A 233 -11.82 32.23 -3.93
N CYS A 234 -12.17 31.07 -4.50
CA CYS A 234 -12.56 29.90 -3.74
C CYS A 234 -11.36 29.26 -3.00
N PRO A 235 -11.57 28.52 -1.90
CA PRO A 235 -10.49 27.84 -1.19
C PRO A 235 -9.67 26.88 -2.08
N ILE A 236 -8.37 26.77 -1.80
CA ILE A 236 -7.44 25.89 -2.52
C ILE A 236 -6.91 24.78 -1.61
N ILE A 237 -6.96 23.54 -2.10
CA ILE A 237 -6.23 22.39 -1.56
C ILE A 237 -4.93 22.24 -2.36
N ALA A 238 -3.79 22.59 -1.76
CA ALA A 238 -2.50 22.53 -2.42
C ALA A 238 -1.84 21.15 -2.29
N CYS A 239 -1.29 20.59 -3.36
CA CYS A 239 -0.56 19.33 -3.42
C CYS A 239 0.66 19.47 -4.32
N GLY A 240 1.77 18.83 -3.95
CA GLY A 240 2.94 18.67 -4.83
C GLY A 240 4.26 18.93 -4.13
N GLY A 241 4.97 17.85 -3.76
CA GLY A 241 6.33 17.92 -3.23
C GLY A 241 6.50 18.55 -1.84
N ILE A 242 5.40 18.90 -1.17
CA ILE A 242 5.39 19.51 0.16
C ILE A 242 5.84 18.47 1.19
N SER A 243 6.85 18.81 1.98
CA SER A 243 7.44 17.90 2.98
C SER A 243 7.87 18.56 4.30
N SER A 244 7.84 19.90 4.40
CA SER A 244 8.32 20.66 5.56
C SER A 244 7.37 21.79 5.96
N ALA A 245 7.57 22.40 7.14
CA ALA A 245 6.74 23.52 7.58
C ALA A 245 7.01 24.76 6.73
N ASP A 246 8.25 24.98 6.29
CA ASP A 246 8.59 26.05 5.35
C ASP A 246 7.87 25.91 4.00
N ASN A 247 7.72 24.66 3.52
CA ASN A 247 6.92 24.40 2.33
C ASN A 247 5.45 24.76 2.61
N VAL A 248 4.89 24.31 3.73
CA VAL A 248 3.51 24.64 4.13
C VAL A 248 3.30 26.16 4.18
N ARG A 249 4.16 26.93 4.86
CA ARG A 249 4.07 28.40 4.93
C ARG A 249 4.11 29.03 3.54
N SER A 250 4.96 28.52 2.64
CA SER A 250 5.07 29.02 1.27
C SER A 250 3.78 28.82 0.47
N PHE A 251 3.16 27.65 0.58
CA PHE A 251 1.88 27.37 -0.09
C PHE A 251 0.71 28.15 0.53
N GLN A 252 0.69 28.32 1.85
CA GLN A 252 -0.31 29.17 2.52
C GLN A 252 -0.19 30.63 2.05
N LYS A 253 1.04 31.15 1.93
CA LYS A 253 1.29 32.49 1.37
C LYS A 253 0.84 32.61 -0.09
N ALA A 254 0.95 31.53 -0.87
CA ALA A 254 0.44 31.46 -2.24
C ALA A 254 -1.10 31.30 -2.33
N GLY A 255 -1.81 31.21 -1.20
CA GLY A 255 -3.28 31.17 -1.15
C GLY A 255 -3.89 29.81 -0.79
N ALA A 256 -3.08 28.80 -0.48
CA ALA A 256 -3.59 27.49 -0.09
C ALA A 256 -4.24 27.51 1.30
N LYS A 257 -5.40 26.85 1.43
CA LYS A 257 -6.11 26.68 2.71
C LYS A 257 -5.89 25.31 3.34
N ILE A 258 -5.87 24.26 2.51
CA ILE A 258 -5.58 22.88 2.91
C ILE A 258 -4.30 22.43 2.22
N ILE A 259 -3.46 21.68 2.92
CA ILE A 259 -2.14 21.26 2.45
C ILE A 259 -2.05 19.74 2.34
N GLY A 260 -1.81 19.26 1.12
CA GLY A 260 -1.71 17.87 0.75
C GLY A 260 -0.29 17.33 0.84
N ILE A 261 -0.08 16.40 1.77
CA ILE A 261 1.19 15.68 1.93
C ILE A 261 1.07 14.27 1.34
N GLY A 262 1.80 14.03 0.25
CA GLY A 262 1.78 12.75 -0.46
C GLY A 262 3.12 12.02 -0.38
N SER A 263 4.02 12.32 -1.32
CA SER A 263 5.30 11.62 -1.47
C SER A 263 6.26 11.74 -0.28
N ALA A 264 6.05 12.67 0.66
CA ALA A 264 6.85 12.73 1.90
C ALA A 264 6.60 11.51 2.81
N LEU A 265 5.45 10.84 2.66
CA LEU A 265 5.04 9.70 3.48
C LEU A 265 5.61 8.35 3.02
N VAL A 266 6.40 8.33 1.92
CA VAL A 266 6.89 7.09 1.32
C VAL A 266 7.78 6.37 2.33
N GLY A 267 7.59 5.06 2.48
CA GLY A 267 8.39 4.22 3.38
C GLY A 267 8.12 4.43 4.87
N MET A 268 7.21 5.32 5.27
CA MET A 268 6.84 5.50 6.68
C MET A 268 5.79 4.47 7.12
N THR A 269 5.99 3.92 8.32
CA THR A 269 4.96 3.15 9.04
C THR A 269 3.77 4.05 9.38
N THR A 270 2.65 3.45 9.73
CA THR A 270 1.44 4.19 10.12
C THR A 270 1.70 5.05 11.38
N ALA A 271 2.46 4.54 12.34
CA ALA A 271 2.89 5.31 13.52
C ALA A 271 3.80 6.49 13.14
N GLN A 272 4.78 6.27 12.27
CA GLN A 272 5.71 7.32 11.82
C GLN A 272 5.02 8.44 11.04
N ILE A 273 3.94 8.13 10.31
CA ILE A 273 3.13 9.18 9.67
C ILE A 273 2.45 10.05 10.73
N GLY A 274 1.96 9.46 11.82
CA GLY A 274 1.43 10.22 12.97
C GLY A 274 2.48 11.13 13.59
N ASP A 275 3.68 10.59 13.85
CA ASP A 275 4.82 11.38 14.38
C ASP A 275 5.19 12.53 13.43
N TYR A 276 5.21 12.27 12.12
CA TYR A 276 5.50 13.28 11.10
C TYR A 276 4.49 14.43 11.12
N PHE A 277 3.18 14.13 11.12
CA PHE A 277 2.16 15.17 11.13
C PHE A 277 2.13 15.96 12.45
N SER A 278 2.34 15.27 13.58
CA SER A 278 2.46 15.92 14.89
C SER A 278 3.67 16.87 14.95
N ALA A 279 4.82 16.44 14.41
CA ALA A 279 6.00 17.27 14.26
C ALA A 279 5.73 18.47 13.34
N LEU A 280 5.07 18.25 12.20
CA LEU A 280 4.77 19.31 11.22
C LEU A 280 3.82 20.36 11.80
N SER A 281 2.82 19.93 12.57
CA SER A 281 1.91 20.83 13.29
C SER A 281 2.64 21.64 14.36
N SER A 282 3.54 21.00 15.10
CA SER A 282 4.38 21.66 16.11
C SER A 282 5.34 22.68 15.50
N ASP A 283 5.96 22.33 14.38
CA ASP A 283 6.86 23.18 13.61
C ASP A 283 6.18 24.47 13.15
N LEU A 284 4.93 24.39 12.70
CA LEU A 284 4.15 25.57 12.30
C LEU A 284 3.80 26.49 13.47
N LEU A 285 3.61 25.95 14.67
CA LEU A 285 3.33 26.74 15.87
C LEU A 285 4.59 27.35 16.50
N ALA A 286 5.71 26.64 16.42
CA ALA A 286 6.96 27.00 17.08
C ALA A 286 8.01 27.63 16.16
N ASP A 287 7.72 27.73 14.86
CA ASP A 287 8.65 28.19 13.82
C ASP A 287 9.94 27.36 13.74
N THR A 288 9.77 26.03 13.71
CA THR A 288 10.86 25.04 13.57
C THR A 288 10.67 24.16 12.32
N GLU A 289 11.63 23.27 12.03
CA GLU A 289 11.63 22.40 10.82
C GLU A 289 12.01 20.93 11.13
N LYS A 290 11.53 20.37 12.24
CA LYS A 290 11.84 19.00 12.65
C LYS A 290 11.20 17.95 11.75
N ALA A 291 10.01 18.20 11.22
CA ALA A 291 9.25 17.25 10.43
C ALA A 291 9.99 16.83 9.15
N GLU A 292 10.71 17.75 8.49
CA GLU A 292 11.47 17.42 7.27
C GLU A 292 12.58 16.39 7.55
N SER A 293 13.14 16.36 8.76
CA SER A 293 14.17 15.37 9.13
C SER A 293 13.64 13.95 9.23
N LEU A 294 12.32 13.77 9.36
CA LEU A 294 11.65 12.46 9.38
C LEU A 294 11.42 11.91 7.96
N VAL A 295 11.51 12.76 6.94
CA VAL A 295 11.25 12.39 5.55
C VAL A 295 12.40 11.55 5.01
N ARG A 296 12.06 10.44 4.36
CA ARG A 296 13.03 9.53 3.74
C ARG A 296 13.18 9.87 2.26
N TYR A 297 14.18 10.68 1.94
CA TYR A 297 14.47 11.04 0.55
C TYR A 297 15.15 9.90 -0.21
N ASP A 298 16.05 9.16 0.42
CA ASP A 298 16.86 8.10 -0.20
C ASP A 298 16.30 6.70 0.05
N ILE A 299 15.00 6.50 -0.18
CA ILE A 299 14.40 5.16 -0.07
C ILE A 299 14.92 4.30 -1.21
N ASP A 300 15.56 3.20 -0.85
CA ASP A 300 16.08 2.25 -1.82
C ASP A 300 14.92 1.56 -2.56
N MET A 301 14.80 1.89 -3.84
CA MET A 301 13.93 1.21 -4.81
C MET A 301 14.76 0.68 -5.99
N SER A 302 16.06 0.49 -5.78
CA SER A 302 16.98 -0.06 -6.77
C SER A 302 16.79 -1.57 -6.92
N PHE A 303 17.40 -2.12 -7.97
CA PHE A 303 17.23 -3.51 -8.36
C PHE A 303 18.61 -4.18 -8.42
N ASP A 304 18.85 -5.13 -7.52
CA ASP A 304 20.07 -5.91 -7.48
C ASP A 304 19.97 -7.16 -8.36
N SER A 305 20.94 -7.33 -9.26
CA SER A 305 20.96 -8.48 -10.17
C SER A 305 21.29 -9.78 -9.42
N VAL A 306 20.47 -10.80 -9.67
CA VAL A 306 20.66 -12.20 -9.25
C VAL A 306 20.56 -13.12 -10.46
N THR A 307 21.29 -14.23 -10.45
CA THR A 307 21.24 -15.23 -11.51
C THR A 307 20.71 -16.53 -10.94
N LEU A 308 19.70 -17.10 -11.58
CA LEU A 308 19.15 -18.40 -11.19
C LEU A 308 20.21 -19.48 -11.39
N VAL A 309 20.53 -20.25 -10.36
CA VAL A 309 21.51 -21.35 -10.44
C VAL A 309 20.85 -22.72 -10.39
N LYS A 310 19.66 -22.82 -9.78
CA LYS A 310 18.92 -24.07 -9.65
C LYS A 310 17.42 -23.80 -9.66
N ASN A 311 16.68 -24.56 -10.45
CA ASN A 311 15.23 -24.65 -10.41
C ASN A 311 14.86 -26.11 -10.08
N GLU A 312 14.32 -26.33 -8.88
CA GLU A 312 13.93 -27.65 -8.40
C GLU A 312 12.41 -27.78 -8.39
N LYS A 313 11.88 -28.67 -9.23
CA LYS A 313 10.44 -28.97 -9.27
C LYS A 313 10.07 -29.89 -8.10
N ILE A 314 9.20 -29.40 -7.22
CA ILE A 314 8.65 -30.18 -6.11
C ILE A 314 7.46 -31.01 -6.58
N CYS A 315 6.51 -30.35 -7.26
CA CYS A 315 5.39 -30.97 -7.95
C CYS A 315 4.95 -30.08 -9.12
N ASP A 316 3.82 -30.40 -9.76
CA ASP A 316 3.37 -29.76 -11.01
C ASP A 316 3.24 -28.23 -10.92
N ASP A 317 2.94 -27.68 -9.73
CA ASP A 317 2.68 -26.26 -9.52
C ASP A 317 3.62 -25.60 -8.50
N ILE A 318 4.62 -26.31 -7.97
CA ILE A 318 5.56 -25.81 -6.95
C ILE A 318 7.02 -26.01 -7.40
N SER A 319 7.83 -24.96 -7.30
CA SER A 319 9.27 -25.05 -7.53
C SER A 319 10.07 -24.22 -6.54
N ILE A 320 11.28 -24.67 -6.23
CA ILE A 320 12.27 -23.91 -5.46
C ILE A 320 13.29 -23.33 -6.43
N LEU A 321 13.41 -22.00 -6.43
CA LEU A 321 14.39 -21.26 -7.22
C LEU A 321 15.54 -20.83 -6.31
N THR A 322 16.77 -21.23 -6.62
CA THR A 322 17.98 -20.81 -5.89
C THR A 322 18.83 -19.92 -6.79
N PHE A 323 19.31 -18.81 -6.23
CA PHE A 323 20.10 -17.79 -6.93
C PHE A 323 21.55 -17.77 -6.45
N ASN A 324 22.43 -17.15 -7.25
CA ASN A 324 23.89 -17.15 -7.06
C ASN A 324 24.42 -16.25 -5.94
N LYS A 325 23.56 -15.50 -5.23
CA LYS A 325 23.97 -14.47 -4.28
C LYS A 325 23.20 -14.58 -2.97
N LYS A 326 23.78 -13.99 -1.93
CA LYS A 326 23.07 -13.65 -0.70
C LYS A 326 22.20 -12.40 -0.91
N VAL A 327 21.04 -12.36 -0.26
CA VAL A 327 20.21 -11.16 -0.14
C VAL A 327 20.02 -10.83 1.34
N GLY A 328 20.17 -9.55 1.72
CA GLY A 328 19.97 -9.11 3.10
C GLY A 328 18.49 -9.01 3.45
N VAL A 329 17.91 -10.09 3.97
CA VAL A 329 16.50 -10.16 4.38
C VAL A 329 16.42 -10.81 5.75
N GLN A 330 15.68 -10.20 6.68
CA GLN A 330 15.45 -10.73 8.02
C GLN A 330 14.10 -11.43 8.11
N ALA A 331 13.93 -12.29 9.11
CA ALA A 331 12.65 -12.92 9.38
C ALA A 331 11.56 -11.86 9.64
N GLY A 332 10.45 -11.94 8.89
CA GLY A 332 9.40 -10.91 8.88
C GLY A 332 9.51 -9.91 7.73
N GLU A 333 10.62 -9.92 7.00
CA GLU A 333 10.77 -9.13 5.78
C GLU A 333 10.49 -9.98 4.53
N PHE A 334 10.30 -9.30 3.41
CA PHE A 334 10.14 -9.92 2.11
C PHE A 334 10.80 -9.05 1.04
N VAL A 335 11.00 -9.63 -0.14
CA VAL A 335 11.62 -8.94 -1.28
C VAL A 335 10.70 -8.97 -2.48
N PHE A 336 10.91 -8.07 -3.44
CA PHE A 336 10.30 -8.20 -4.76
C PHE A 336 11.30 -8.84 -5.70
N LEU A 337 10.87 -9.88 -6.42
CA LEU A 337 11.58 -10.39 -7.58
C LEU A 337 11.00 -9.74 -8.83
N TRP A 338 11.84 -9.04 -9.59
CA TRP A 338 11.52 -8.39 -10.86
C TRP A 338 12.17 -9.14 -12.02
N ILE A 339 11.36 -9.43 -13.04
CA ILE A 339 11.80 -9.93 -14.33
C ILE A 339 11.47 -8.85 -15.36
N PRO A 340 12.47 -8.23 -16.01
CA PRO A 340 12.20 -7.16 -16.96
C PRO A 340 11.25 -7.58 -18.08
N GLY A 341 10.33 -6.69 -18.44
CA GLY A 341 9.27 -6.97 -19.42
C GLY A 341 8.11 -7.84 -18.91
N LEU A 342 8.28 -8.60 -17.82
CA LEU A 342 7.23 -9.43 -17.22
C LEU A 342 6.54 -8.78 -16.01
N GLY A 343 7.29 -8.05 -15.20
CA GLY A 343 6.82 -7.35 -13.99
C GLY A 343 7.54 -7.83 -12.73
N GLU A 344 6.96 -7.57 -11.56
CA GLU A 344 7.48 -8.04 -10.27
C GLU A 344 6.41 -8.64 -9.37
N LYS A 345 6.82 -9.47 -8.40
CA LYS A 345 5.98 -9.92 -7.28
C LYS A 345 6.76 -10.02 -5.98
N PRO A 346 6.08 -9.82 -4.83
CA PRO A 346 6.68 -10.01 -3.52
C PRO A 346 6.87 -11.51 -3.21
N PHE A 347 7.95 -11.85 -2.53
CA PHE A 347 8.24 -13.20 -2.02
C PHE A 347 8.91 -13.10 -0.65
N SER A 348 8.49 -13.94 0.29
CA SER A 348 9.33 -14.29 1.43
C SER A 348 10.49 -15.14 0.94
N ALA A 349 11.69 -14.85 1.45
CA ALA A 349 12.83 -15.70 1.19
C ALA A 349 12.65 -17.04 1.92
N LEU A 350 12.93 -18.14 1.22
CA LEU A 350 13.04 -19.46 1.86
C LEU A 350 14.41 -19.57 2.56
N THR A 351 15.46 -19.11 1.88
CA THR A 351 16.79 -18.91 2.47
C THR A 351 17.36 -17.59 1.96
N ASP A 352 18.15 -16.91 2.79
CA ASP A 352 18.86 -15.68 2.43
C ASP A 352 20.24 -15.97 1.80
N ASP A 353 20.88 -17.10 2.14
CA ASP A 353 22.20 -17.52 1.62
C ASP A 353 22.32 -19.05 1.43
N PRO A 354 22.44 -19.56 0.19
CA PRO A 354 22.16 -18.81 -1.04
C PRO A 354 20.70 -18.35 -1.05
N PHE A 355 20.41 -17.22 -1.68
CA PHE A 355 19.04 -16.71 -1.77
C PHE A 355 18.15 -17.71 -2.52
N SER A 356 17.05 -18.14 -1.91
CA SER A 356 16.08 -19.02 -2.55
C SER A 356 14.64 -18.63 -2.28
N LEU A 357 13.77 -18.95 -3.23
CA LEU A 357 12.34 -18.66 -3.21
C LEU A 357 11.54 -19.93 -3.48
N VAL A 358 10.42 -20.09 -2.78
CA VAL A 358 9.39 -21.06 -3.18
C VAL A 358 8.39 -20.34 -4.07
N VAL A 359 8.12 -20.92 -5.23
CA VAL A 359 7.17 -20.39 -6.21
C VAL A 359 6.01 -21.37 -6.35
N ILE A 360 4.79 -20.88 -6.11
CA ILE A 360 3.55 -21.59 -6.44
C ILE A 360 2.88 -20.92 -7.64
N ASN A 361 2.45 -21.72 -8.61
CA ASN A 361 1.78 -21.22 -9.81
C ASN A 361 0.37 -20.69 -9.48
N LEU A 362 0.22 -19.36 -9.50
CA LEU A 362 -1.01 -18.63 -9.18
C LEU A 362 -1.45 -17.70 -10.33
N GLY A 363 -0.62 -17.55 -11.36
CA GLY A 363 -0.90 -16.67 -12.48
C GLY A 363 0.31 -16.44 -13.38
N THR A 364 0.18 -15.50 -14.32
CA THR A 364 1.16 -15.30 -15.39
C THR A 364 2.60 -15.12 -14.91
N PHE A 365 2.82 -14.39 -13.81
CA PHE A 365 4.17 -14.16 -13.29
C PHE A 365 4.81 -15.46 -12.76
N THR A 366 4.15 -16.13 -11.83
CA THR A 366 4.71 -17.34 -11.20
C THR A 366 4.70 -18.54 -12.13
N LYS A 367 3.78 -18.61 -13.11
CA LYS A 367 3.83 -19.57 -14.20
C LYS A 367 5.13 -19.45 -15.02
N THR A 368 5.55 -18.23 -15.35
CA THR A 368 6.83 -18.05 -16.05
C THR A 368 8.02 -18.41 -15.16
N LEU A 369 7.94 -18.13 -13.85
CA LEU A 369 9.01 -18.44 -12.92
C LEU A 369 9.28 -19.95 -12.75
N ILE A 370 8.24 -20.79 -12.66
CA ILE A 370 8.41 -22.24 -12.50
C ILE A 370 9.11 -22.90 -13.71
N ASP A 371 9.05 -22.24 -14.87
CA ASP A 371 9.67 -22.69 -16.13
C ASP A 371 10.99 -21.96 -16.43
N LEU A 372 11.54 -21.18 -15.48
CA LEU A 372 12.84 -20.52 -15.66
C LEU A 372 13.99 -21.54 -15.66
N GLU A 373 14.88 -21.39 -16.62
CA GLU A 373 16.09 -22.20 -16.74
C GLU A 373 17.26 -21.58 -15.97
N PRO A 374 18.13 -22.38 -15.33
CA PRO A 374 19.38 -21.89 -14.75
C PRO A 374 20.19 -21.05 -15.74
N GLY A 375 20.76 -19.95 -15.25
CA GLY A 375 21.41 -18.91 -16.05
C GLY A 375 20.50 -17.71 -16.35
N ALA A 376 19.19 -17.80 -16.11
CA ALA A 376 18.29 -16.66 -16.23
C ALA A 376 18.66 -15.53 -15.25
N GLU A 377 18.73 -14.30 -15.76
CA GLU A 377 18.87 -13.11 -14.94
C GLU A 377 17.52 -12.65 -14.39
N ALA A 378 17.53 -12.30 -13.11
CA ALA A 378 16.43 -11.67 -12.41
C ALA A 378 16.98 -10.55 -11.52
N TYR A 379 16.08 -9.76 -10.95
CA TYR A 379 16.49 -8.67 -10.08
C TYR A 379 15.66 -8.64 -8.81
N VAL A 380 16.29 -8.27 -7.71
CA VAL A 380 15.66 -8.20 -6.40
C VAL A 380 15.64 -6.74 -5.94
N ARG A 381 14.54 -6.32 -5.32
CA ARG A 381 14.49 -5.07 -4.53
C ARG A 381 13.89 -5.31 -3.16
N GLY A 382 14.33 -4.52 -2.19
CA GLY A 382 13.97 -4.67 -0.78
C GLY A 382 15.23 -4.74 0.11
N PRO A 383 15.10 -5.19 1.37
CA PRO A 383 13.90 -5.79 1.96
C PRO A 383 12.74 -4.81 2.17
N HIS A 384 11.54 -5.36 2.35
CA HIS A 384 10.30 -4.66 2.67
C HIS A 384 9.61 -5.34 3.84
N GLY A 385 8.70 -4.62 4.50
CA GLY A 385 8.09 -5.08 5.75
C GLY A 385 8.93 -4.67 6.96
N MET A 386 8.79 -5.41 8.05
CA MET A 386 9.47 -5.17 9.32
C MET A 386 9.95 -6.50 9.88
N PRO A 387 11.20 -6.58 10.38
CA PRO A 387 11.66 -7.75 11.10
C PRO A 387 10.74 -8.05 12.29
N VAL A 388 10.51 -9.33 12.53
CA VAL A 388 9.81 -9.77 13.73
C VAL A 388 10.73 -9.67 14.94
N ASN A 389 10.21 -9.16 16.05
CA ASN A 389 10.94 -9.02 17.31
C ASN A 389 10.07 -9.50 18.49
N PRO A 390 10.04 -10.82 18.77
CA PRO A 390 9.28 -11.36 19.89
C PRO A 390 9.92 -10.93 21.22
N PRO A 391 9.18 -10.97 22.35
CA PRO A 391 9.76 -10.73 23.67
C PRO A 391 10.91 -11.69 23.99
N GLU A 392 11.85 -11.22 24.81
CA GLU A 392 12.99 -12.04 25.24
C GLU A 392 12.50 -13.30 25.97
N GLY A 393 13.03 -14.46 25.56
CA GLY A 393 12.66 -15.76 26.13
C GLY A 393 11.32 -16.33 25.63
N ALA A 394 10.66 -15.67 24.68
CA ALA A 394 9.45 -16.19 24.03
C ALA A 394 9.71 -17.53 23.34
N LYS A 395 8.79 -18.47 23.54
CA LYS A 395 8.80 -19.74 22.79
C LYS A 395 8.02 -19.57 21.49
N ILE A 396 8.69 -19.79 20.37
CA ILE A 396 8.13 -19.60 19.04
C ILE A 396 7.37 -20.85 18.58
N MET A 397 6.12 -20.67 18.15
CA MET A 397 5.33 -21.71 17.51
C MET A 397 4.82 -21.21 16.16
N THR A 398 5.15 -21.90 15.08
CA THR A 398 4.76 -21.48 13.73
C THR A 398 3.71 -22.41 13.15
N VAL A 399 2.77 -21.87 12.37
CA VAL A 399 1.75 -22.64 11.66
C VAL A 399 1.76 -22.22 10.21
N SER A 400 1.99 -23.17 9.30
CA SER A 400 2.15 -22.86 7.88
C SER A 400 1.53 -23.86 6.94
N GLY A 401 1.30 -23.38 5.71
CA GLY A 401 0.90 -24.20 4.57
C GLY A 401 1.18 -23.46 3.25
N GLY A 402 1.33 -24.22 2.17
CA GLY A 402 1.71 -23.66 0.87
C GLY A 402 3.02 -22.88 0.92
N THR A 403 3.10 -21.72 0.25
CA THR A 403 4.27 -20.83 0.28
C THR A 403 4.58 -20.27 1.67
N GLY A 404 3.63 -20.29 2.60
CA GLY A 404 3.80 -19.71 3.93
C GLY A 404 4.92 -20.37 4.75
N LEU A 405 5.32 -21.61 4.40
CA LEU A 405 6.47 -22.27 5.00
C LEU A 405 7.76 -21.45 4.81
N ALA A 406 7.93 -20.76 3.68
CA ALA A 406 9.13 -19.95 3.44
C ALA A 406 9.28 -18.84 4.50
N ALA A 407 8.19 -18.13 4.80
CA ALA A 407 8.19 -17.05 5.78
C ALA A 407 8.47 -17.55 7.21
N VAL A 408 7.82 -18.65 7.61
CA VAL A 408 7.95 -19.15 8.99
C VAL A 408 9.21 -19.99 9.22
N TYR A 409 9.76 -20.60 8.18
CA TYR A 409 11.04 -21.31 8.26
C TYR A 409 12.16 -20.33 8.61
N GLN A 410 12.23 -19.18 7.94
CA GLN A 410 13.21 -18.15 8.27
C GLN A 410 13.03 -17.65 9.71
N LEU A 411 11.78 -17.45 10.18
CA LEU A 411 11.49 -17.12 11.58
C LEU A 411 12.00 -18.17 12.56
N ALA A 412 11.69 -19.44 12.34
CA ALA A 412 12.14 -20.52 13.21
C ALA A 412 13.68 -20.63 13.22
N ARG A 413 14.33 -20.39 12.08
CA ARG A 413 15.79 -20.45 11.95
C ARG A 413 16.48 -19.28 12.64
N ASP A 414 15.97 -18.07 12.47
CA ASP A 414 16.64 -16.85 12.92
C ASP A 414 16.33 -16.52 14.39
N LEU A 415 15.15 -16.92 14.88
CA LEU A 415 14.67 -16.63 16.24
C LEU A 415 14.68 -17.86 17.17
N GLY A 416 14.89 -19.05 16.63
CA GLY A 416 14.97 -20.29 17.41
C GLY A 416 16.29 -20.43 18.16
N ASP A 417 16.23 -21.05 19.34
CA ASP A 417 17.40 -21.45 20.12
C ASP A 417 17.32 -22.95 20.46
N GLU A 418 18.43 -23.57 20.87
CA GLU A 418 18.42 -24.97 21.31
C GLU A 418 17.72 -25.16 22.68
N GLY A 419 17.34 -26.39 22.98
CA GLY A 419 16.78 -26.74 24.29
C GLY A 419 15.30 -26.33 24.46
N PRO A 420 14.88 -25.85 25.65
CA PRO A 420 13.45 -25.60 25.94
C PRO A 420 12.77 -24.55 25.06
N GLN A 421 13.56 -23.66 24.44
CA GLN A 421 13.09 -22.62 23.53
C GLN A 421 13.17 -23.02 22.05
N CYS A 422 13.49 -24.29 21.77
CA CYS A 422 13.43 -24.83 20.42
C CYS A 422 12.04 -24.56 19.80
N PRO A 423 11.99 -23.96 18.60
CA PRO A 423 10.72 -23.61 17.99
C PRO A 423 9.93 -24.87 17.66
N GLU A 424 8.60 -24.78 17.73
CA GLU A 424 7.71 -25.83 17.23
C GLU A 424 7.14 -25.38 15.88
N MET A 425 7.34 -26.16 14.83
CA MET A 425 6.82 -25.86 13.50
C MET A 425 5.67 -26.79 13.15
N PHE A 426 4.53 -26.24 12.80
CA PHE A 426 3.36 -26.96 12.32
C PHE A 426 3.20 -26.73 10.83
N VAL A 427 3.39 -27.77 10.02
CA VAL A 427 3.35 -27.68 8.55
C VAL A 427 2.20 -28.52 8.02
N GLY A 428 1.25 -27.85 7.37
CA GLY A 428 0.09 -28.44 6.73
C GLY A 428 0.21 -28.49 5.21
N ALA A 429 -0.17 -29.62 4.62
CA ALA A 429 -0.31 -29.77 3.16
C ALA A 429 -1.53 -30.63 2.82
N ARG A 430 -1.94 -30.62 1.54
CA ARG A 430 -3.01 -31.51 1.07
C ARG A 430 -2.56 -32.97 1.04
N SER A 431 -1.30 -33.20 0.70
CA SER A 431 -0.67 -34.49 0.46
C SER A 431 0.86 -34.37 0.57
N ASP A 432 1.55 -35.49 0.74
CA ASP A 432 3.00 -35.55 0.96
C ASP A 432 3.83 -34.98 -0.20
N ASP A 433 3.39 -35.14 -1.45
CA ASP A 433 4.08 -34.64 -2.65
C ASP A 433 4.17 -33.09 -2.71
N ARG A 434 3.43 -32.39 -1.85
CA ARG A 434 3.46 -30.92 -1.76
C ARG A 434 4.33 -30.41 -0.63
N LEU A 435 4.85 -31.30 0.22
CA LEU A 435 5.76 -30.94 1.29
C LEU A 435 7.18 -30.73 0.73
N TYR A 436 7.85 -29.68 1.19
CA TYR A 436 9.23 -29.36 0.82
C TYR A 436 9.97 -28.82 2.05
N PHE A 437 11.31 -28.81 2.00
CA PHE A 437 12.16 -28.33 3.10
C PHE A 437 11.96 -29.04 4.45
N ILE A 438 11.43 -30.27 4.44
CA ILE A 438 11.02 -30.96 5.67
C ILE A 438 12.21 -31.33 6.54
N ASP A 439 13.32 -31.77 5.95
CA ASP A 439 14.49 -32.18 6.74
C ASP A 439 15.24 -30.96 7.29
N GLU A 440 15.25 -29.86 6.54
CA GLU A 440 15.73 -28.55 6.98
C GLU A 440 14.89 -28.01 8.14
N CYS A 441 13.56 -28.14 8.09
CA CYS A 441 12.68 -27.74 9.20
C CYS A 441 12.94 -28.59 10.46
N LYS A 442 13.10 -29.91 10.32
CA LYS A 442 13.42 -30.80 11.45
C LYS A 442 14.77 -30.47 12.09
N ALA A 443 15.74 -29.99 11.30
CA ALA A 443 17.07 -29.69 11.81
C ALA A 443 17.09 -28.49 12.78
N ILE A 444 16.10 -27.60 12.68
CA ILE A 444 16.05 -26.35 13.46
C ILE A 444 14.88 -26.28 14.45
N SER A 445 13.97 -27.26 14.42
CA SER A 445 12.71 -27.20 15.17
C SER A 445 12.19 -28.56 15.57
N THR A 446 11.27 -28.57 16.54
CA THR A 446 10.36 -29.70 16.70
C THR A 446 9.28 -29.61 15.63
N LEU A 447 9.42 -30.41 14.57
CA LEU A 447 8.52 -30.39 13.42
C LEU A 447 7.31 -31.32 13.60
N HIS A 448 6.13 -30.75 13.40
CA HIS A 448 4.84 -31.44 13.34
C HIS A 448 4.26 -31.31 11.93
N ILE A 449 3.94 -32.44 11.30
CA ILE A 449 3.42 -32.49 9.92
C ILE A 449 1.99 -33.00 9.94
N ALA A 450 1.11 -32.33 9.20
CA ALA A 450 -0.25 -32.79 8.92
C ALA A 450 -0.54 -32.78 7.42
N THR A 451 -1.18 -33.83 6.93
CA THR A 451 -1.69 -33.92 5.56
C THR A 451 -3.19 -34.17 5.56
N ASP A 452 -3.93 -33.45 4.71
CA ASP A 452 -5.38 -33.58 4.62
C ASP A 452 -5.83 -35.02 4.26
N ASP A 453 -5.00 -35.74 3.48
CA ASP A 453 -5.24 -37.12 3.06
C ASP A 453 -4.57 -38.19 3.96
N GLY A 454 -3.79 -37.77 4.98
CA GLY A 454 -3.05 -38.65 5.87
C GLY A 454 -1.85 -39.36 5.22
N SER A 455 -1.40 -38.92 4.04
CA SER A 455 -0.22 -39.49 3.36
C SER A 455 1.07 -39.33 4.15
N ARG A 456 1.16 -38.31 5.03
CA ARG A 456 2.27 -38.12 5.98
C ARG A 456 1.86 -37.39 7.25
N GLY A 457 2.32 -37.89 8.39
CA GLY A 457 2.08 -37.26 9.69
C GLY A 457 0.64 -37.43 10.17
N TYR A 458 0.07 -36.38 10.74
CA TYR A 458 -1.32 -36.34 11.20
C TYR A 458 -2.29 -36.37 10.02
N ASN A 459 -3.34 -37.19 10.10
CA ASN A 459 -4.39 -37.26 9.10
C ASN A 459 -5.47 -36.22 9.41
N GLY A 460 -5.50 -35.13 8.64
CA GLY A 460 -6.45 -34.04 8.80
C GLY A 460 -5.77 -32.68 8.81
N ARG A 461 -6.47 -31.68 9.37
CA ARG A 461 -5.98 -30.30 9.33
C ARG A 461 -4.86 -30.08 10.33
N VAL A 462 -3.85 -29.31 9.93
CA VAL A 462 -2.76 -28.87 10.81
C VAL A 462 -3.27 -28.15 12.07
N THR A 463 -4.41 -27.47 11.99
CA THR A 463 -5.04 -26.76 13.12
C THR A 463 -5.66 -27.71 14.15
N ASP A 464 -6.07 -28.91 13.75
CA ASP A 464 -6.60 -29.91 14.68
C ASP A 464 -5.44 -30.52 15.50
N MET A 465 -4.34 -30.85 14.84
CA MET A 465 -3.09 -31.24 15.49
C MET A 465 -2.53 -30.15 16.42
N LEU A 466 -2.59 -28.87 15.99
CA LEU A 466 -2.23 -27.72 16.84
C LEU A 466 -3.07 -27.68 18.11
N ARG A 467 -4.40 -27.85 18.00
CA ARG A 467 -5.30 -27.85 19.17
C ARG A 467 -4.92 -28.97 20.14
N GLU A 468 -4.68 -30.18 19.65
CA GLU A 468 -4.26 -31.31 20.48
C GLU A 468 -2.94 -31.03 21.22
N ARG A 469 -1.98 -30.37 20.57
CA ARG A 469 -0.73 -29.95 21.22
C ARG A 469 -0.99 -28.93 22.32
N LEU A 470 -1.77 -27.89 22.05
CA LEU A 470 -2.01 -26.80 23.00
C LEU A 470 -2.78 -27.27 24.24
N GLN A 471 -3.67 -28.25 24.12
CA GLN A 471 -4.37 -28.87 25.25
C GLN A 471 -3.46 -29.60 26.23
N GLN A 472 -2.26 -30.00 25.80
CA GLN A 472 -1.29 -30.71 26.62
C GLN A 472 -0.35 -29.77 27.39
N LEU A 473 -0.36 -28.47 27.08
CA LEU A 473 0.53 -27.48 27.69
C LEU A 473 -0.05 -26.96 29.01
N SER A 474 0.84 -26.71 29.96
CA SER A 474 0.48 -26.01 31.19
C SER A 474 0.20 -24.53 30.93
N ALA A 475 -0.54 -23.88 31.84
CA ALA A 475 -0.83 -22.44 31.75
C ALA A 475 0.44 -21.57 31.64
N ASN A 476 1.51 -21.95 32.34
CA ASN A 476 2.78 -21.24 32.30
C ASN A 476 3.50 -21.39 30.95
N GLU A 477 3.38 -22.55 30.29
CA GLU A 477 3.91 -22.73 28.94
C GLU A 477 3.13 -21.90 27.93
N LEU A 478 1.80 -21.84 28.05
CA LEU A 478 0.93 -21.07 27.15
C LEU A 478 1.19 -19.55 27.23
N GLU A 479 1.50 -19.02 28.43
CA GLU A 479 1.79 -17.60 28.62
C GLU A 479 3.06 -17.15 27.87
N ASN A 480 4.04 -18.06 27.68
CA ASN A 480 5.29 -17.75 27.01
C ASN A 480 5.28 -18.05 25.50
N LEU A 481 4.17 -18.54 24.95
CA LEU A 481 4.08 -18.86 23.51
C LEU A 481 3.80 -17.63 22.66
N TYR A 482 4.48 -17.54 21.52
CA TYR A 482 4.20 -16.58 20.47
C TYR A 482 4.01 -17.31 19.15
N PHE A 483 2.87 -17.05 18.52
CA PHE A 483 2.42 -17.72 17.31
C PHE A 483 2.74 -16.90 16.07
N TYR A 484 3.28 -17.56 15.05
CA TYR A 484 3.49 -16.98 13.72
C TYR A 484 2.81 -17.84 12.67
N ASN A 485 1.71 -17.34 12.14
CA ASN A 485 0.90 -18.04 11.14
C ASN A 485 1.17 -17.47 9.75
N CYS A 486 1.43 -18.32 8.75
CA CYS A 486 1.54 -17.86 7.37
C CYS A 486 1.09 -18.93 6.38
N GLY A 487 0.25 -18.56 5.42
CA GLY A 487 -0.24 -19.48 4.40
C GLY A 487 -1.61 -19.05 3.86
N PRO A 488 -2.38 -19.99 3.28
CA PRO A 488 -3.71 -19.70 2.77
C PRO A 488 -4.62 -19.05 3.82
N GLU A 489 -5.33 -17.99 3.43
CA GLU A 489 -6.20 -17.23 4.34
C GLU A 489 -7.13 -18.11 5.20
N PRO A 490 -7.84 -19.14 4.67
CA PRO A 490 -8.68 -20.01 5.49
C PRO A 490 -7.92 -20.78 6.57
N MET A 491 -6.67 -21.17 6.29
CA MET A 491 -5.82 -21.88 7.26
C MET A 491 -5.37 -20.92 8.37
N VAL A 492 -4.95 -19.71 8.01
CA VAL A 492 -4.54 -18.69 8.99
C VAL A 492 -5.70 -18.33 9.92
N HIS A 493 -6.90 -18.09 9.39
CA HIS A 493 -8.08 -17.83 10.23
C HIS A 493 -8.42 -19.00 11.15
N ALA A 494 -8.30 -20.24 10.67
CA ALA A 494 -8.52 -21.42 11.50
C ALA A 494 -7.46 -21.57 12.61
N ALA A 495 -6.19 -21.25 12.32
CA ALA A 495 -5.12 -21.26 13.32
C ALA A 495 -5.35 -20.20 14.40
N ILE A 496 -5.70 -18.96 14.00
CA ILE A 496 -6.05 -17.87 14.92
C ILE A 496 -7.23 -18.28 15.82
N ALA A 497 -8.26 -18.91 15.24
CA ALA A 497 -9.43 -19.36 16.00
C ALA A 497 -9.06 -20.36 17.09
N VAL A 498 -8.20 -21.35 16.77
CA VAL A 498 -7.67 -22.31 17.75
C VAL A 498 -6.84 -21.61 18.81
N GLN A 499 -5.89 -20.75 18.41
CA GLN A 499 -4.97 -20.09 19.33
C GLN A 499 -5.69 -19.19 20.34
N LYS A 500 -6.75 -18.50 19.92
CA LYS A 500 -7.61 -17.68 20.79
C LYS A 500 -8.35 -18.47 21.87
N GLU A 501 -8.45 -19.80 21.74
CA GLU A 501 -8.97 -20.66 22.81
C GLU A 501 -7.98 -20.75 23.99
N PHE A 502 -6.69 -20.47 23.78
CA PHE A 502 -5.61 -20.72 24.74
C PHE A 502 -4.77 -19.49 25.12
N CYS A 503 -4.78 -18.40 24.34
CA CYS A 503 -3.90 -17.25 24.55
C CYS A 503 -4.53 -15.91 24.12
N GLY A 504 -3.87 -14.80 24.45
CA GLY A 504 -4.33 -13.45 24.10
C GLY A 504 -3.93 -13.04 22.67
N ASN A 505 -4.66 -12.08 22.08
CA ASN A 505 -4.36 -11.57 20.72
C ASN A 505 -2.92 -11.06 20.55
N HIS A 506 -2.29 -10.54 21.61
CA HIS A 506 -0.93 -10.02 21.58
C HIS A 506 0.14 -11.10 21.34
N GLN A 507 -0.21 -12.38 21.49
CA GLN A 507 0.68 -13.53 21.25
C GLN A 507 0.50 -14.10 19.83
N ILE A 508 -0.49 -13.62 19.06
CA ILE A 508 -0.86 -14.20 17.77
C ILE A 508 -0.49 -13.22 16.66
N HIS A 509 0.49 -13.58 15.86
CA HIS A 509 0.94 -12.80 14.71
C HIS A 509 0.68 -13.57 13.42
N SER A 510 0.09 -12.93 12.43
CA SER A 510 -0.32 -13.62 11.22
C SER A 510 0.01 -12.83 9.97
N ALA A 511 0.63 -13.52 9.00
CA ALA A 511 0.88 -13.03 7.66
C ALA A 511 -0.10 -13.67 6.68
N ILE A 512 -0.97 -12.86 6.09
CA ILE A 512 -1.89 -13.25 5.04
C ILE A 512 -1.44 -12.56 3.74
N ASP A 513 -1.48 -13.30 2.63
CA ASP A 513 -1.08 -12.80 1.31
C ASP A 513 -2.07 -11.73 0.80
N TYR A 514 -1.86 -10.48 1.20
CA TYR A 514 -2.55 -9.34 0.61
C TYR A 514 -1.82 -8.87 -0.66
N MET A 515 -2.59 -8.33 -1.60
CA MET A 515 -2.04 -7.78 -2.84
C MET A 515 -1.05 -6.64 -2.53
N THR A 516 0.24 -6.87 -2.77
CA THR A 516 1.28 -5.86 -2.54
C THR A 516 1.82 -5.34 -3.86
N LYS A 517 1.73 -4.03 -4.08
CA LYS A 517 2.17 -3.38 -5.33
C LYS A 517 3.44 -2.53 -5.18
N CYS A 518 3.40 -1.48 -4.36
CA CYS A 518 4.50 -0.50 -4.34
C CYS A 518 5.69 -0.90 -3.44
N GLY A 519 5.48 -1.75 -2.43
CA GLY A 519 6.50 -2.10 -1.43
C GLY A 519 6.88 -0.98 -0.44
N VAL A 520 6.30 0.22 -0.54
CA VAL A 520 6.71 1.41 0.24
C VAL A 520 5.54 2.17 0.89
N GLY A 521 4.42 1.49 1.12
CA GLY A 521 3.29 1.98 1.93
C GLY A 521 2.34 2.97 1.23
N ILE A 522 2.67 3.46 0.03
CA ILE A 522 1.91 4.54 -0.63
C ILE A 522 0.66 4.07 -1.35
N CYS A 523 0.65 2.91 -2.01
CA CYS A 523 -0.52 2.51 -2.80
C CYS A 523 -1.71 1.99 -1.96
N GLY A 524 -1.48 1.69 -0.68
CA GLY A 524 -2.48 1.11 0.23
C GLY A 524 -3.00 -0.29 -0.12
N ALA A 525 -2.53 -0.92 -1.21
CA ALA A 525 -3.08 -2.20 -1.69
C ALA A 525 -2.89 -3.37 -0.70
N CYS A 526 -1.78 -3.36 0.05
CA CYS A 526 -1.43 -4.38 1.03
C CYS A 526 -1.98 -4.06 2.43
N ASN A 527 -3.19 -3.50 2.52
CA ASN A 527 -3.77 -3.16 3.82
C ASN A 527 -4.33 -4.40 4.50
N ALA A 528 -4.12 -4.47 5.81
CA ALA A 528 -4.80 -5.39 6.69
C ALA A 528 -6.18 -4.82 7.10
N PRO A 529 -7.07 -5.63 7.71
CA PRO A 529 -8.39 -5.20 8.17
C PRO A 529 -8.38 -4.07 9.21
N ASP A 530 -7.26 -3.86 9.89
CA ASP A 530 -7.06 -2.79 10.87
C ASP A 530 -6.42 -1.52 10.28
N GLY A 531 -6.21 -1.47 8.96
CA GLY A 531 -5.63 -0.33 8.27
C GLY A 531 -4.10 -0.28 8.27
N ARG A 532 -3.40 -1.21 8.93
CA ARG A 532 -1.94 -1.34 8.78
C ARG A 532 -1.58 -1.85 7.39
N ARG A 533 -0.37 -1.52 6.92
CA ARG A 533 0.10 -1.77 5.54
C ARG A 533 1.31 -2.68 5.58
N LEU A 534 1.18 -3.91 5.08
CA LEU A 534 2.20 -4.96 5.26
C LEU A 534 3.62 -4.57 4.85
N CYS A 535 3.77 -3.84 3.74
CA CYS A 535 5.08 -3.47 3.22
C CYS A 535 5.87 -2.45 4.05
N VAL A 536 5.24 -1.79 5.03
CA VAL A 536 5.91 -0.82 5.92
C VAL A 536 5.63 -1.08 7.39
N ASP A 537 4.45 -1.57 7.74
CA ASP A 537 4.08 -1.92 9.12
C ASP A 537 4.48 -3.36 9.50
N GLY A 538 4.91 -4.17 8.52
CA GLY A 538 5.28 -5.58 8.68
C GLY A 538 4.18 -6.54 8.25
N PRO A 539 4.50 -7.77 7.80
CA PRO A 539 3.52 -8.77 7.39
C PRO A 539 2.89 -9.53 8.56
N PHE A 540 3.62 -9.71 9.66
CA PHE A 540 3.15 -10.41 10.87
C PHE A 540 2.49 -9.43 11.83
N LEU A 541 1.23 -9.09 11.52
CA LEU A 541 0.47 -8.04 12.18
C LEU A 541 -0.42 -8.56 13.31
#